data_AF-G3W619-F1
#
_entry.id   AF-G3W619-F1
#
_cell.length_a   1.000
_cell.length_b   1.000
_cell.length_c   1.000
_cell.angle_alpha   90.00
_cell.angle_beta   90.00
_cell.angle_gamma   90.00
#
_symmetry.space_group_name_H-M   'P 1'
#
loop_
_entity.id
_entity.type
_entity.pdbx_description
1 polymer ?
#
loop_
_entity_poly.entity_id
_entity_poly.type
_entity_poly.pdbx_seq_one_letter_code
_entity_poly.pdbx_strand_id
1 'polypeptide(L)'
;MIRNPNLENFVCCAVCNKIIPPPPTGEAFEQIQEYKPFKTRFYTHKDILDIGIQIHQNEDKIHFDKLDALLKAAQDEVWEKVEAITDEAVKKAVKKIHDKHLQEIKELKEEHEDEIKEIVELTKQETKELMEEEMKRENRAAEQRMVHRIQKILRECHQEKMEAIEQVRAEEQQIAIELVNKQIRKNEKKILEAGIVSKRNLEKNVQEITKATEYQMNATFKVTQKRKQEEAAEALKEVEEQHKAAIEDVSNKLNLAEDKLQEKCNHLENMTRWKDFLEEELLETREAFQKYINCTFPMLAPGQADFILPLRKKPPSDLEEYIEAHREIVSS
;
A
#
# COMPACT_ATOMS: atom_id res chain seq x y z
N MET A 1 -103.82 159.98 13.00
CA MET A 1 -103.55 158.68 13.66
C MET A 1 -104.80 157.84 13.48
N ILE A 2 -104.84 156.64 12.89
CA ILE A 2 -103.89 155.53 12.71
C ILE A 2 -104.41 154.74 11.48
N ARG A 3 -103.71 154.77 10.34
CA ARG A 3 -102.79 153.74 9.82
C ARG A 3 -103.38 152.32 9.67
N ASN A 4 -103.97 152.19 8.49
CA ASN A 4 -104.18 151.04 7.61
C ASN A 4 -102.90 150.21 7.35
N PRO A 5 -103.03 148.90 7.11
CA PRO A 5 -102.22 148.24 6.08
C PRO A 5 -103.06 147.23 5.29
N ASN A 6 -103.59 147.61 4.12
CA ASN A 6 -103.97 146.69 3.02
C ASN A 6 -104.34 147.51 1.77
N LEU A 7 -103.40 147.65 0.85
CA LEU A 7 -103.58 148.24 -0.48
C LEU A 7 -102.71 147.46 -1.48
N GLU A 8 -103.21 146.34 -2.02
CA GLU A 8 -102.55 145.69 -3.18
C GLU A 8 -103.47 145.29 -4.34
N ASN A 9 -104.79 145.23 -4.22
CA ASN A 9 -105.62 144.66 -5.30
C ASN A 9 -106.75 145.57 -5.80
N PHE A 10 -106.38 146.71 -6.42
CA PHE A 10 -107.31 147.54 -7.20
C PHE A 10 -106.85 147.59 -8.67
N VAL A 11 -107.65 147.00 -9.56
CA VAL A 11 -107.40 147.00 -11.01
C VAL A 11 -108.25 148.09 -11.66
N CYS A 12 -107.60 149.08 -12.27
CA CYS A 12 -108.25 150.16 -13.02
C CYS A 12 -108.64 149.68 -14.44
N CYS A 13 -109.90 149.87 -14.82
CA CYS A 13 -110.39 149.58 -16.18
C CYS A 13 -109.94 150.68 -17.16
N ALA A 14 -109.18 150.27 -18.20
CA ALA A 14 -108.50 151.14 -19.17
C ALA A 14 -109.40 152.02 -20.06
N VAL A 15 -110.73 152.05 -19.84
CA VAL A 15 -111.68 152.81 -20.67
C VAL A 15 -112.49 153.84 -19.87
N CYS A 16 -112.56 153.77 -18.53
CA CYS A 16 -113.50 154.62 -17.79
C CYS A 16 -113.14 155.06 -16.35
N ASN A 17 -111.88 154.97 -15.91
CA ASN A 17 -111.34 155.70 -14.74
C ASN A 17 -112.22 155.71 -13.44
N LYS A 18 -112.95 154.62 -13.17
CA LYS A 18 -113.72 154.41 -11.93
C LYS A 18 -113.17 153.19 -11.18
N ILE A 19 -112.89 153.37 -9.89
CA ILE A 19 -112.38 152.34 -8.97
C ILE A 19 -113.56 151.47 -8.52
N ILE A 20 -113.47 150.15 -8.77
CA ILE A 20 -114.46 149.14 -8.37
C ILE A 20 -113.86 148.28 -7.23
N PRO A 21 -114.56 148.07 -6.09
CA PRO A 21 -114.08 147.25 -4.98
C PRO A 21 -114.11 145.73 -5.28
N PRO A 22 -113.18 144.93 -4.70
CA PRO A 22 -113.10 143.48 -4.91
C PRO A 22 -114.24 142.70 -4.21
N PRO A 23 -114.67 141.56 -4.79
CA PRO A 23 -115.83 140.79 -4.33
C PRO A 23 -115.58 140.01 -3.02
N PRO A 24 -116.62 139.82 -2.17
CA PRO A 24 -116.52 139.13 -0.89
C PRO A 24 -116.34 137.60 -1.05
N THR A 25 -115.56 136.99 -0.16
CA THR A 25 -115.30 135.54 -0.05
C THR A 25 -115.89 134.98 1.26
N GLY A 26 -116.52 133.80 1.23
CA GLY A 26 -117.06 133.09 2.41
C GLY A 26 -118.59 132.95 2.41
N GLU A 27 -119.19 132.58 3.55
CA GLU A 27 -120.62 132.18 3.70
C GLU A 27 -121.66 133.19 3.14
N ALA A 28 -121.29 134.47 2.99
CA ALA A 28 -122.11 135.49 2.32
C ALA A 28 -122.15 135.36 0.77
N PHE A 29 -121.18 134.68 0.14
CA PHE A 29 -121.10 134.45 -1.31
C PHE A 29 -122.01 133.31 -1.76
N GLU A 30 -122.23 132.29 -0.91
CA GLU A 30 -123.15 131.18 -1.21
C GLU A 30 -124.63 131.59 -1.06
N GLN A 31 -124.98 132.48 -0.12
CA GLN A 31 -126.35 133.02 0.00
C GLN A 31 -126.78 133.96 -1.15
N ILE A 32 -125.84 134.55 -1.88
CA ILE A 32 -126.14 135.47 -3.01
C ILE A 32 -126.27 134.71 -4.35
N GLN A 33 -125.72 133.49 -4.46
CA GLN A 33 -125.89 132.67 -5.68
C GLN A 33 -127.32 132.11 -5.85
N GLU A 34 -128.09 131.93 -4.78
CA GLU A 34 -129.47 131.42 -4.87
C GLU A 34 -130.51 132.47 -5.33
N TYR A 35 -130.21 133.78 -5.28
CA TYR A 35 -131.22 134.84 -5.50
C TYR A 35 -131.08 135.67 -6.78
N LYS A 36 -130.29 135.26 -7.79
CA LYS A 36 -130.17 136.06 -9.04
C LYS A 36 -130.47 135.28 -10.33
N PRO A 37 -131.58 135.58 -11.04
CA PRO A 37 -131.97 134.89 -12.25
C PRO A 37 -131.28 135.43 -13.52
N PHE A 38 -130.83 134.47 -14.33
CA PHE A 38 -130.71 134.41 -15.80
C PHE A 38 -130.07 135.58 -16.59
N LYS A 39 -128.83 135.35 -17.08
CA LYS A 39 -128.38 135.76 -18.43
C LYS A 39 -127.41 134.73 -19.07
N THR A 40 -127.98 133.88 -19.91
CA THR A 40 -127.51 133.37 -21.23
C THR A 40 -126.04 132.99 -21.51
N ARG A 41 -125.85 131.67 -21.72
CA ARG A 41 -125.19 130.94 -22.85
C ARG A 41 -123.98 131.60 -23.57
N PHE A 42 -122.75 131.07 -23.46
CA PHE A 42 -121.65 131.11 -24.48
C PHE A 42 -120.38 130.22 -24.19
N TYR A 43 -120.47 129.00 -23.63
CA TYR A 43 -119.27 128.14 -23.43
C TYR A 43 -119.41 126.66 -23.81
N THR A 44 -120.40 126.27 -24.62
CA THR A 44 -120.59 124.87 -25.02
C THR A 44 -119.51 124.32 -25.96
N HIS A 45 -118.68 125.15 -26.60
CA HIS A 45 -117.67 124.67 -27.57
C HIS A 45 -116.33 124.26 -26.93
N LYS A 46 -115.97 124.82 -25.77
CA LYS A 46 -114.71 124.47 -25.09
C LYS A 46 -114.80 123.11 -24.41
N ASP A 47 -115.94 122.84 -23.77
CA ASP A 47 -116.21 121.53 -23.16
C ASP A 47 -116.30 120.40 -24.20
N ILE A 48 -116.84 120.66 -25.40
CA ILE A 48 -116.87 119.67 -26.49
C ILE A 48 -115.45 119.37 -27.02
N LEU A 49 -114.58 120.38 -27.13
CA LEU A 49 -113.20 120.18 -27.59
C LEU A 49 -112.33 119.46 -26.54
N ASP A 50 -112.50 119.77 -25.26
CA ASP A 50 -111.79 119.07 -24.17
C ASP A 50 -112.28 117.62 -24.02
N ILE A 51 -113.58 117.35 -24.22
CA ILE A 51 -114.11 115.97 -24.33
C ILE A 51 -113.52 115.26 -25.56
N GLY A 52 -113.39 115.94 -26.71
CA GLY A 52 -112.78 115.38 -27.92
C GLY A 52 -111.30 114.99 -27.74
N ILE A 53 -110.51 115.83 -27.05
CA ILE A 53 -109.10 115.52 -26.74
C ILE A 53 -109.00 114.35 -25.76
N GLN A 54 -109.87 114.29 -24.74
CA GLN A 54 -109.91 113.16 -23.81
C GLN A 54 -110.33 111.85 -24.48
N ILE A 55 -111.30 111.89 -25.39
CA ILE A 55 -111.70 110.72 -26.18
C ILE A 55 -110.54 110.25 -27.05
N HIS A 56 -109.87 111.14 -27.79
CA HIS A 56 -108.73 110.75 -28.61
C HIS A 56 -107.54 110.21 -27.79
N GLN A 57 -107.21 110.82 -26.65
CA GLN A 57 -106.15 110.28 -25.77
C GLN A 57 -106.53 108.92 -25.17
N ASN A 58 -107.80 108.70 -24.86
CA ASN A 58 -108.26 107.39 -24.39
C ASN A 58 -108.29 106.36 -25.51
N GLU A 59 -108.67 106.74 -26.73
CA GLU A 59 -108.57 105.90 -27.93
C GLU A 59 -107.11 105.56 -28.24
N ASP A 60 -106.19 106.52 -28.19
CA ASP A 60 -104.75 106.30 -28.39
C ASP A 60 -104.16 105.37 -27.33
N LYS A 61 -104.56 105.51 -26.07
CA LYS A 61 -104.17 104.57 -25.00
C LYS A 61 -104.74 103.18 -25.25
N ILE A 62 -106.01 103.06 -25.61
CA ILE A 62 -106.63 101.76 -25.95
C ILE A 62 -105.94 101.14 -27.17
N HIS A 63 -105.54 101.93 -28.16
CA HIS A 63 -104.80 101.46 -29.34
C HIS A 63 -103.36 101.07 -28.98
N PHE A 64 -102.67 101.83 -28.13
CA PHE A 64 -101.33 101.49 -27.64
C PHE A 64 -101.34 100.24 -26.77
N ASP A 65 -102.30 100.08 -25.87
CA ASP A 65 -102.42 98.89 -25.02
C ASP A 65 -102.75 97.65 -25.87
N LYS A 66 -103.59 97.80 -26.91
CA LYS A 66 -103.83 96.72 -27.88
C LYS A 66 -102.57 96.39 -28.69
N LEU A 67 -101.81 97.39 -29.12
CA LEU A 67 -100.54 97.18 -29.82
C LEU A 67 -99.49 96.54 -28.93
N ASP A 68 -99.35 96.96 -27.67
CA ASP A 68 -98.41 96.40 -26.69
C ASP A 68 -98.79 94.96 -26.30
N ALA A 69 -100.09 94.68 -26.16
CA ALA A 69 -100.58 93.30 -25.96
C ALA A 69 -100.28 92.40 -27.16
N LEU A 70 -100.45 92.90 -28.39
CA LEU A 70 -100.07 92.17 -29.60
C LEU A 70 -98.55 92.00 -29.72
N LEU A 71 -97.77 93.00 -29.31
CA LEU A 71 -96.30 92.95 -29.30
C LEU A 71 -95.78 91.93 -28.28
N LYS A 72 -96.36 91.89 -27.07
CA LYS A 72 -96.06 90.88 -26.06
C LYS A 72 -96.44 89.48 -26.51
N ALA A 73 -97.64 89.31 -27.05
CA ALA A 73 -98.06 88.01 -27.60
C ALA A 73 -97.13 87.53 -28.73
N ALA A 74 -96.70 88.44 -29.62
CA ALA A 74 -95.72 88.12 -30.66
C ALA A 74 -94.31 87.86 -30.10
N GLN A 75 -93.88 88.57 -29.04
CA GLN A 75 -92.61 88.32 -28.36
C GLN A 75 -92.60 86.98 -27.64
N ASP A 76 -93.68 86.64 -26.93
CA ASP A 76 -93.84 85.36 -26.24
C ASP A 76 -93.86 84.20 -27.24
N GLU A 77 -94.56 84.35 -28.37
CA GLU A 77 -94.57 83.34 -29.45
C GLU A 77 -93.17 83.19 -30.11
N VAL A 78 -92.40 84.28 -30.21
CA VAL A 78 -91.01 84.23 -30.66
C VAL A 78 -90.12 83.59 -29.60
N TRP A 79 -90.29 83.89 -28.31
CA TRP A 79 -89.53 83.30 -27.23
C TRP A 79 -89.78 81.80 -27.10
N GLU A 80 -91.02 81.34 -27.20
CA GLU A 80 -91.36 79.92 -27.18
C GLU A 80 -90.71 79.17 -28.36
N LYS A 81 -90.70 79.79 -29.56
CA LYS A 81 -89.99 79.25 -30.73
C LYS A 81 -88.47 79.21 -30.50
N VAL A 82 -87.89 80.25 -29.91
CA VAL A 82 -86.46 80.30 -29.59
C VAL A 82 -86.11 79.25 -28.54
N GLU A 83 -86.88 79.14 -27.45
CA GLU A 83 -86.69 78.13 -26.40
C GLU A 83 -86.74 76.72 -26.99
N ALA A 84 -87.76 76.40 -27.80
CA ALA A 84 -87.88 75.11 -28.46
C ALA A 84 -86.66 74.81 -29.37
N ILE A 85 -86.20 75.80 -30.16
CA ILE A 85 -85.01 75.65 -31.01
C ILE A 85 -83.74 75.47 -30.16
N THR A 86 -83.60 76.21 -29.05
CA THR A 86 -82.44 76.10 -28.16
C THR A 86 -82.42 74.77 -27.41
N ASP A 87 -83.57 74.30 -26.92
CA ASP A 87 -83.70 72.99 -26.27
C ASP A 87 -83.42 71.86 -27.25
N GLU A 88 -83.90 71.95 -28.48
CA GLU A 88 -83.54 71.00 -29.52
C GLU A 88 -82.05 71.03 -29.86
N ALA A 89 -81.44 72.22 -29.93
CA ALA A 89 -80.02 72.37 -30.20
C ALA A 89 -79.17 71.80 -29.04
N VAL A 90 -79.56 72.05 -27.79
CA VAL A 90 -78.92 71.50 -26.59
C VAL A 90 -79.09 69.99 -26.54
N LYS A 91 -80.29 69.44 -26.77
CA LYS A 91 -80.52 67.99 -26.84
C LYS A 91 -79.68 67.35 -27.95
N LYS A 92 -79.57 67.99 -29.12
CA LYS A 92 -78.70 67.53 -30.22
C LYS A 92 -77.22 67.60 -29.83
N ALA A 93 -76.78 68.64 -29.13
CA ALA A 93 -75.40 68.77 -28.66
C ALA A 93 -75.06 67.73 -27.58
N VAL A 94 -75.92 67.53 -26.58
CA VAL A 94 -75.76 66.52 -25.53
C VAL A 94 -75.72 65.12 -26.11
N LYS A 95 -76.61 64.78 -27.07
CA LYS A 95 -76.58 63.50 -27.77
C LYS A 95 -75.26 63.32 -28.52
N LYS A 96 -74.81 64.32 -29.29
CA LYS A 96 -73.54 64.25 -30.01
C LYS A 96 -72.34 64.05 -29.07
N ILE A 97 -72.31 64.72 -27.92
CA ILE A 97 -71.24 64.57 -26.92
C ILE A 97 -71.31 63.18 -26.28
N HIS A 98 -72.51 62.71 -25.94
CA HIS A 98 -72.72 61.38 -25.38
C HIS A 98 -72.28 60.27 -26.37
N ASP A 99 -72.66 60.39 -27.65
CA ASP A 99 -72.27 59.44 -28.69
C ASP A 99 -70.75 59.43 -28.89
N LYS A 100 -70.09 60.59 -28.85
CA LYS A 100 -68.63 60.70 -28.88
C LYS A 100 -67.98 60.02 -27.68
N HIS A 101 -68.44 60.30 -26.46
CA HIS A 101 -67.89 59.63 -25.28
C HIS A 101 -68.13 58.12 -25.29
N LEU A 102 -69.27 57.65 -25.81
CA LEU A 102 -69.52 56.23 -25.99
C LEU A 102 -68.55 55.59 -27.01
N GLN A 103 -68.17 56.33 -28.06
CA GLN A 103 -67.15 55.89 -29.00
C GLN A 103 -65.76 55.85 -28.34
N GLU A 104 -65.35 56.93 -27.67
CA GLU A 104 -64.07 57.01 -26.93
C GLU A 104 -63.96 55.88 -25.88
N ILE A 105 -65.04 55.61 -25.13
CA ILE A 105 -65.07 54.51 -24.14
C ILE A 105 -64.93 53.14 -24.82
N LYS A 106 -65.48 52.96 -26.03
CA LYS A 106 -65.33 51.69 -26.77
C LYS A 106 -63.90 51.53 -27.28
N GLU A 107 -63.34 52.57 -27.90
CA GLU A 107 -61.95 52.58 -28.37
C GLU A 107 -60.97 52.29 -27.21
N LEU A 108 -61.12 52.99 -26.08
CA LEU A 108 -60.29 52.74 -24.89
C LEU A 108 -60.44 51.32 -24.34
N LYS A 109 -61.64 50.72 -24.40
CA LYS A 109 -61.83 49.33 -23.97
C LYS A 109 -61.12 48.35 -24.91
N GLU A 110 -61.18 48.58 -26.21
CA GLU A 110 -60.47 47.76 -27.20
C GLU A 110 -58.95 47.87 -27.01
N GLU A 111 -58.43 49.09 -26.83
CA GLU A 111 -57.01 49.33 -26.53
C GLU A 111 -56.58 48.58 -25.25
N HIS A 112 -57.32 48.72 -24.15
CA HIS A 112 -57.00 48.02 -22.90
C HIS A 112 -57.15 46.50 -23.02
N GLU A 113 -58.12 45.99 -23.80
CA GLU A 113 -58.24 44.55 -24.04
C GLU A 113 -57.03 44.00 -24.80
N ASP A 114 -56.50 44.75 -25.76
CA ASP A 114 -55.32 44.36 -26.53
C ASP A 114 -54.03 44.47 -25.71
N GLU A 115 -53.86 45.52 -24.91
CA GLU A 115 -52.76 45.65 -23.94
C GLU A 115 -52.76 44.48 -22.93
N ILE A 116 -53.94 44.11 -22.41
CA ILE A 116 -54.07 42.97 -21.48
C ILE A 116 -53.68 41.68 -22.19
N LYS A 117 -54.10 41.45 -23.44
CA LYS A 117 -53.71 40.25 -24.20
C LYS A 117 -52.20 40.18 -24.39
N GLU A 118 -51.57 41.29 -24.79
CA GLU A 118 -50.12 41.35 -24.99
C GLU A 118 -49.35 41.08 -23.68
N ILE A 119 -49.73 41.73 -22.58
CA ILE A 119 -49.11 41.50 -21.26
C ILE A 119 -49.30 40.04 -20.83
N VAL A 120 -50.49 39.47 -21.05
CA VAL A 120 -50.77 38.06 -20.73
C VAL A 120 -49.90 37.13 -21.57
N GLU A 121 -49.68 37.42 -22.85
CA GLU A 121 -48.81 36.64 -23.73
C GLU A 121 -47.34 36.73 -23.31
N LEU A 122 -46.84 37.93 -23.03
CA LEU A 122 -45.48 38.15 -22.51
C LEU A 122 -45.28 37.42 -21.18
N THR A 123 -46.20 37.58 -20.23
CA THR A 123 -46.13 36.88 -18.94
C THR A 123 -46.17 35.35 -19.13
N LYS A 124 -46.97 34.84 -20.07
CA LYS A 124 -46.99 33.40 -20.42
C LYS A 124 -45.66 32.92 -21.01
N GLN A 125 -44.96 33.76 -21.75
CA GLN A 125 -43.64 33.42 -22.29
C GLN A 125 -42.59 33.41 -21.17
N GLU A 126 -42.51 34.47 -20.37
CA GLU A 126 -41.59 34.56 -19.23
C GLU A 126 -41.78 33.41 -18.24
N THR A 127 -43.03 33.08 -17.90
CA THR A 127 -43.34 31.96 -17.01
C THR A 127 -42.92 30.60 -17.60
N LYS A 128 -43.03 30.41 -18.92
CA LYS A 128 -42.52 29.20 -19.60
C LYS A 128 -41.00 29.14 -19.55
N GLU A 129 -40.31 30.25 -19.84
CA GLU A 129 -38.85 30.30 -19.79
C GLU A 129 -38.32 30.00 -18.39
N LEU A 130 -38.92 30.60 -17.36
CA LEU A 130 -38.57 30.32 -15.96
C LEU A 130 -38.79 28.83 -15.62
N MET A 131 -39.92 28.25 -16.03
CA MET A 131 -40.21 26.83 -15.81
C MET A 131 -39.18 25.93 -16.53
N GLU A 132 -38.78 26.26 -17.76
CA GLU A 132 -37.76 25.51 -18.48
C GLU A 132 -36.38 25.58 -17.81
N GLU A 133 -36.02 26.74 -17.26
CA GLU A 133 -34.78 26.89 -16.51
C GLU A 133 -34.76 26.07 -15.23
N GLU A 134 -35.85 26.09 -14.46
CA GLU A 134 -35.99 25.28 -13.25
C GLU A 134 -35.91 23.79 -13.59
N MET A 135 -36.63 23.34 -14.62
CA MET A 135 -36.56 21.98 -15.14
C MET A 135 -35.11 21.59 -15.53
N LYS A 136 -34.38 22.48 -16.22
CA LYS A 136 -32.96 22.24 -16.58
C LYS A 136 -32.06 22.18 -15.34
N ARG A 137 -32.33 22.96 -14.28
CA ARG A 137 -31.56 22.92 -13.03
C ARG A 137 -31.83 21.61 -12.28
N GLU A 138 -33.09 21.21 -12.16
CA GLU A 138 -33.47 19.95 -11.51
C GLU A 138 -32.93 18.73 -12.25
N ASN A 139 -33.03 18.72 -13.59
CA ASN A 139 -32.49 17.64 -14.40
C ASN A 139 -30.96 17.52 -14.25
N ARG A 140 -30.23 18.64 -14.32
CA ARG A 140 -28.77 18.64 -14.07
C ARG A 140 -28.42 18.13 -12.67
N ALA A 141 -29.18 18.51 -11.65
CA ALA A 141 -28.97 18.01 -10.30
C ALA A 141 -29.27 16.49 -10.21
N ALA A 142 -30.30 16.01 -10.90
CA ALA A 142 -30.64 14.58 -10.97
C ALA A 142 -29.55 13.77 -11.68
N GLU A 143 -29.04 14.27 -12.81
CA GLU A 143 -27.92 13.68 -13.55
C GLU A 143 -26.66 13.60 -12.69
N GLN A 144 -26.29 14.68 -11.99
CA GLN A 144 -25.15 14.67 -11.06
C GLN A 144 -25.31 13.63 -9.95
N ARG A 145 -26.51 13.55 -9.33
CA ARG A 145 -26.80 12.50 -8.34
C ARG A 145 -26.67 11.11 -8.94
N MET A 146 -27.12 10.91 -10.18
CA MET A 146 -27.02 9.63 -10.87
C MET A 146 -25.57 9.27 -11.20
N VAL A 147 -24.79 10.20 -11.74
CA VAL A 147 -23.35 10.02 -12.01
C VAL A 147 -22.60 9.67 -10.73
N HIS A 148 -22.85 10.38 -9.63
CA HIS A 148 -22.22 10.06 -8.35
C HIS A 148 -22.56 8.65 -7.86
N ARG A 149 -23.84 8.23 -7.97
CA ARG A 149 -24.26 6.86 -7.64
C ARG A 149 -23.55 5.82 -8.50
N ILE A 150 -23.49 6.04 -9.82
CA ILE A 150 -22.79 5.14 -10.75
C ILE A 150 -21.31 5.04 -10.40
N GLN A 151 -20.63 6.18 -10.15
CA GLN A 151 -19.23 6.21 -9.75
C GLN A 151 -18.98 5.50 -8.42
N LYS A 152 -19.93 5.58 -7.48
CA LYS A 152 -19.87 4.83 -6.21
C LYS A 152 -19.95 3.32 -6.46
N ILE A 153 -20.95 2.87 -7.21
CA ILE A 153 -21.14 1.45 -7.56
C ILE A 153 -19.93 0.91 -8.34
N LEU A 154 -19.37 1.68 -9.27
CA LEU A 154 -18.18 1.29 -10.02
C LEU A 154 -16.95 1.11 -9.11
N ARG A 155 -16.78 1.97 -8.10
CA ARG A 155 -15.70 1.82 -7.13
C ARG A 155 -15.90 0.59 -6.24
N GLU A 156 -17.12 0.37 -5.75
CA GLU A 156 -17.47 -0.81 -4.95
C GLU A 156 -17.24 -2.10 -5.76
N CYS A 157 -17.74 -2.18 -6.98
CA CYS A 157 -17.52 -3.31 -7.88
C CYS A 157 -16.03 -3.52 -8.21
N HIS A 158 -15.27 -2.44 -8.40
CA HIS A 158 -13.83 -2.54 -8.60
C HIS A 158 -13.12 -3.11 -7.36
N GLN A 159 -13.50 -2.66 -6.17
CA GLN A 159 -12.96 -3.17 -4.92
C GLN A 159 -13.30 -4.65 -4.72
N GLU A 160 -14.56 -5.05 -4.90
CA GLU A 160 -15.00 -6.45 -4.83
C GLU A 160 -14.24 -7.33 -5.84
N LYS A 161 -14.02 -6.84 -7.06
CA LYS A 161 -13.20 -7.52 -8.06
C LYS A 161 -11.76 -7.71 -7.59
N MET A 162 -11.16 -6.67 -7.00
CA MET A 162 -9.77 -6.76 -6.51
C MET A 162 -9.66 -7.72 -5.33
N GLU A 163 -10.60 -7.68 -4.38
CA GLU A 163 -10.67 -8.62 -3.26
C GLU A 163 -10.86 -10.06 -3.75
N ALA A 164 -11.72 -10.30 -4.75
CA ALA A 164 -11.88 -11.62 -5.36
C ALA A 164 -10.60 -12.10 -6.05
N ILE A 165 -9.89 -11.23 -6.78
CA ILE A 165 -8.60 -11.56 -7.41
C ILE A 165 -7.55 -11.88 -6.34
N GLU A 166 -7.50 -11.13 -5.24
CA GLU A 166 -6.56 -11.38 -4.14
C GLU A 166 -6.84 -12.72 -3.47
N GLN A 167 -8.10 -13.06 -3.23
CA GLN A 167 -8.49 -14.38 -2.70
C GLN A 167 -8.05 -15.51 -3.62
N VAL A 168 -8.35 -15.43 -4.91
CA VAL A 168 -7.93 -16.44 -5.90
C VAL A 168 -6.40 -16.55 -5.96
N ARG A 169 -5.67 -15.43 -5.95
CA ARG A 169 -4.21 -15.45 -5.92
C ARG A 169 -3.66 -16.08 -4.65
N ALA A 170 -4.28 -15.83 -3.49
CA ALA A 170 -3.86 -16.44 -2.22
C ALA A 170 -4.07 -17.96 -2.26
N GLU A 171 -5.20 -18.43 -2.81
CA GLU A 171 -5.47 -19.86 -3.01
C GLU A 171 -4.46 -20.50 -3.99
N GLU A 172 -4.19 -19.85 -5.13
CA GLU A 172 -3.18 -20.31 -6.09
C GLU A 172 -1.79 -20.40 -5.46
N GLN A 173 -1.41 -19.40 -4.65
CA GLN A 173 -0.15 -19.40 -3.91
C GLN A 173 -0.08 -20.55 -2.90
N GLN A 174 -1.16 -20.81 -2.15
CA GLN A 174 -1.22 -21.93 -1.21
C GLN A 174 -1.07 -23.27 -1.94
N ILE A 175 -1.79 -23.47 -3.04
CA ILE A 175 -1.68 -24.69 -3.86
C ILE A 175 -0.25 -24.84 -4.41
N ALA A 176 0.36 -23.76 -4.91
CA ALA A 176 1.72 -23.78 -5.41
C ALA A 176 2.73 -24.17 -4.30
N ILE A 177 2.59 -23.59 -3.10
CA ILE A 177 3.42 -23.93 -1.93
C ILE A 177 3.23 -25.39 -1.54
N GLU A 178 2.01 -25.90 -1.50
CA GLU A 178 1.73 -27.31 -1.19
C GLU A 178 2.35 -28.27 -2.21
N LEU A 179 2.24 -27.95 -3.51
CA LEU A 179 2.86 -28.75 -4.57
C LEU A 179 4.38 -28.76 -4.48
N VAL A 180 4.99 -27.59 -4.23
CA VAL A 180 6.44 -27.47 -4.03
C VAL A 180 6.86 -28.28 -2.80
N ASN A 181 6.18 -28.14 -1.66
CA ASN A 181 6.45 -28.90 -0.44
C ASN A 181 6.30 -30.41 -0.67
N LYS A 182 5.28 -30.85 -1.42
CA LYS A 182 5.11 -32.25 -1.79
C LYS A 182 6.27 -32.75 -2.65
N GLN A 183 6.78 -31.92 -3.55
CA GLN A 183 7.94 -32.27 -4.37
C GLN A 183 9.24 -32.30 -3.55
N ILE A 184 9.44 -31.35 -2.63
CA ILE A 184 10.57 -31.34 -1.69
C ILE A 184 10.58 -32.65 -0.89
N ARG A 185 9.46 -33.02 -0.27
CA ARG A 185 9.34 -34.29 0.48
C ARG A 185 9.66 -35.53 -0.38
N LYS A 186 9.24 -35.55 -1.65
CA LYS A 186 9.59 -36.64 -2.57
C LYS A 186 11.09 -36.67 -2.87
N ASN A 187 11.70 -35.52 -3.09
CA ASN A 187 13.14 -35.41 -3.36
C ASN A 187 13.97 -35.80 -2.13
N GLU A 188 13.57 -35.36 -0.93
CA GLU A 188 14.20 -35.77 0.34
C GLU A 188 14.19 -37.28 0.51
N LYS A 189 13.04 -37.94 0.25
CA LYS A 189 12.96 -39.41 0.27
C LYS A 189 13.91 -40.06 -0.72
N LYS A 190 13.98 -39.56 -1.96
CA LYS A 190 14.92 -40.07 -2.97
C LYS A 190 16.37 -39.88 -2.56
N ILE A 191 16.71 -38.74 -1.95
CA ILE A 191 18.07 -38.46 -1.45
C ILE A 191 18.40 -39.42 -0.30
N LEU A 192 17.48 -39.65 0.63
CA LEU A 192 17.65 -40.60 1.72
C LEU A 192 17.84 -42.04 1.19
N GLU A 193 16.99 -42.47 0.26
CA GLU A 193 17.09 -43.79 -0.38
C GLU A 193 18.43 -43.95 -1.12
N ALA A 194 18.83 -42.97 -1.92
CA ALA A 194 20.12 -42.95 -2.60
C ALA A 194 21.30 -42.96 -1.61
N GLY A 195 21.17 -42.21 -0.50
CA GLY A 195 22.14 -42.19 0.58
C GLY A 195 22.30 -43.56 1.27
N ILE A 196 21.19 -44.25 1.54
CA ILE A 196 21.21 -45.62 2.10
C ILE A 196 21.88 -46.60 1.13
N VAL A 197 21.54 -46.55 -0.15
CA VAL A 197 22.16 -47.42 -1.18
C VAL A 197 23.66 -47.12 -1.31
N SER A 198 24.04 -45.85 -1.38
CA SER A 198 25.44 -45.43 -1.43
C SER A 198 26.22 -45.91 -0.21
N LYS A 199 25.67 -45.72 1.01
CA LYS A 199 26.28 -46.20 2.24
C LYS A 199 26.47 -47.73 2.23
N ARG A 200 25.46 -48.50 1.85
CA ARG A 200 25.57 -49.97 1.74
C ARG A 200 26.63 -50.38 0.72
N ASN A 201 26.73 -49.69 -0.41
CA ASN A 201 27.75 -49.96 -1.42
C ASN A 201 29.15 -49.63 -0.90
N LEU A 202 29.31 -48.51 -0.20
CA LEU A 202 30.58 -48.16 0.46
C LEU A 202 30.96 -49.20 1.52
N GLU A 203 30.03 -49.63 2.36
CA GLU A 203 30.26 -50.68 3.36
C GLU A 203 30.70 -52.01 2.70
N LYS A 204 30.05 -52.42 1.60
CA LYS A 204 30.47 -53.60 0.83
C LYS A 204 31.87 -53.44 0.25
N ASN A 205 32.15 -52.31 -0.39
CA ASN A 205 33.46 -52.04 -0.98
C ASN A 205 34.55 -52.04 0.09
N VAL A 206 34.30 -51.44 1.26
CA VAL A 206 35.23 -51.47 2.40
C VAL A 206 35.44 -52.90 2.86
N GLN A 207 34.39 -53.71 3.02
CA GLN A 207 34.52 -55.12 3.40
C GLN A 207 35.30 -55.95 2.38
N GLU A 208 35.14 -55.69 1.09
CA GLU A 208 35.91 -56.35 0.04
C GLU A 208 37.39 -55.96 0.08
N ILE A 209 37.67 -54.66 0.26
CA ILE A 209 39.03 -54.15 0.42
C ILE A 209 39.68 -54.73 1.68
N THR A 210 38.99 -54.75 2.83
CA THR A 210 39.56 -55.31 4.07
C THR A 210 39.91 -56.78 3.89
N LYS A 211 39.01 -57.59 3.30
CA LYS A 211 39.29 -58.99 2.98
C LYS A 211 40.50 -59.12 2.05
N ALA A 212 40.56 -58.32 0.98
CA ALA A 212 41.68 -58.34 0.05
C ALA A 212 43.01 -57.99 0.74
N THR A 213 43.01 -56.99 1.62
CA THR A 213 44.21 -56.59 2.40
C THR A 213 44.62 -57.66 3.39
N GLU A 214 43.67 -58.32 4.07
CA GLU A 214 43.95 -59.45 4.97
C GLU A 214 44.57 -60.63 4.20
N TYR A 215 44.02 -60.97 3.03
CA TYR A 215 44.59 -62.00 2.17
C TYR A 215 46.01 -61.66 1.73
N GLN A 216 46.25 -60.42 1.27
CA GLN A 216 47.58 -59.96 0.89
C GLN A 216 48.56 -59.99 2.07
N MET A 217 48.15 -59.52 3.25
CA MET A 217 48.97 -59.51 4.45
C MET A 217 49.30 -60.93 4.93
N ASN A 218 48.33 -61.85 4.88
CA ASN A 218 48.56 -63.25 5.21
C ASN A 218 49.51 -63.94 4.22
N ALA A 219 49.41 -63.61 2.93
CA ALA A 219 50.31 -64.12 1.90
C ALA A 219 51.74 -63.62 2.11
N THR A 220 51.93 -62.31 2.33
CA THR A 220 53.26 -61.72 2.59
C THR A 220 53.84 -62.23 3.90
N PHE A 221 53.02 -62.41 4.93
CA PHE A 221 53.45 -63.01 6.20
C PHE A 221 53.94 -64.45 6.00
N LYS A 222 53.20 -65.29 5.26
CA LYS A 222 53.63 -66.67 4.98
C LYS A 222 54.95 -66.72 4.20
N VAL A 223 55.12 -65.84 3.21
CA VAL A 223 56.37 -65.76 2.44
C VAL A 223 57.54 -65.32 3.31
N THR A 224 57.36 -64.26 4.11
CA THR A 224 58.40 -63.78 5.03
C THR A 224 58.72 -64.79 6.13
N GLN A 225 57.74 -65.52 6.65
CA GLN A 225 57.96 -66.59 7.62
C GLN A 225 58.76 -67.75 7.00
N LYS A 226 58.40 -68.21 5.80
CA LYS A 226 59.17 -69.24 5.08
C LYS A 226 60.60 -68.78 4.82
N ARG A 227 60.80 -67.56 4.32
CA ARG A 227 62.13 -67.00 4.09
C ARG A 227 62.96 -66.96 5.37
N LYS A 228 62.37 -66.57 6.51
CA LYS A 228 63.08 -66.62 7.80
C LYS A 228 63.43 -68.04 8.24
N GLN A 229 62.57 -69.02 7.97
CA GLN A 229 62.88 -70.43 8.24
C GLN A 229 64.00 -70.95 7.34
N GLU A 230 64.01 -70.55 6.07
CA GLU A 230 65.07 -70.86 5.10
C GLU A 230 66.40 -70.21 5.51
N GLU A 231 66.42 -68.91 5.83
CA GLU A 231 67.60 -68.19 6.32
C GLU A 231 68.14 -68.81 7.63
N ALA A 232 67.27 -69.21 8.56
CA ALA A 232 67.69 -69.91 9.77
C ALA A 232 68.25 -71.32 9.49
N ALA A 233 67.66 -72.06 8.55
CA ALA A 233 68.15 -73.38 8.15
C ALA A 233 69.49 -73.30 7.40
N GLU A 234 69.70 -72.28 6.58
CA GLU A 234 70.96 -72.00 5.90
C GLU A 234 72.05 -71.64 6.92
N ALA A 235 71.76 -70.73 7.86
CA ALA A 235 72.68 -70.41 8.95
C ALA A 235 73.03 -71.63 9.82
N LEU A 236 72.06 -72.52 10.10
CA LEU A 236 72.33 -73.78 10.81
C LEU A 236 73.25 -74.70 10.02
N LYS A 237 73.04 -74.84 8.71
CA LYS A 237 73.92 -75.65 7.84
C LYS A 237 75.35 -75.09 7.79
N GLU A 238 75.49 -73.77 7.65
CA GLU A 238 76.81 -73.12 7.67
C GLU A 238 77.53 -73.38 9.00
N VAL A 239 76.83 -73.28 10.14
CA VAL A 239 77.39 -73.59 11.45
C VAL A 239 77.75 -75.07 11.57
N GLU A 240 76.92 -75.98 11.06
CA GLU A 240 77.22 -77.42 11.04
C GLU A 240 78.45 -77.75 10.20
N GLU A 241 78.62 -77.13 9.03
CA GLU A 241 79.79 -77.31 8.17
C GLU A 241 81.06 -76.78 8.83
N GLN A 242 81.00 -75.59 9.43
CA GLN A 242 82.11 -75.03 10.22
C GLN A 242 82.46 -75.95 11.41
N HIS A 243 81.46 -76.49 12.10
CA HIS A 243 81.68 -77.41 13.21
C HIS A 243 82.31 -78.72 12.75
N LYS A 244 81.84 -79.31 11.64
CA LYS A 244 82.44 -80.51 11.04
C LYS A 244 83.89 -80.28 10.66
N ALA A 245 84.21 -79.16 10.01
CA ALA A 245 85.58 -78.79 9.66
C ALA A 245 86.47 -78.64 10.90
N ALA A 246 85.94 -78.04 11.98
CA ALA A 246 86.66 -77.93 13.25
C ALA A 246 86.91 -79.30 13.91
N ILE A 247 85.92 -80.21 13.87
CA ILE A 247 86.09 -81.59 14.36
C ILE A 247 87.16 -82.31 13.54
N GLU A 248 87.16 -82.18 12.21
CA GLU A 248 88.13 -82.80 11.33
C GLU A 248 89.57 -82.30 11.61
N ASP A 249 89.75 -80.98 11.81
CA ASP A 249 91.04 -80.41 12.22
C ASP A 249 91.53 -80.95 13.56
N VAL A 250 90.63 -81.05 14.57
CA VAL A 250 90.97 -81.65 15.87
C VAL A 250 91.29 -83.14 15.72
N SER A 251 90.55 -83.89 14.91
CA SER A 251 90.83 -85.31 14.64
C SER A 251 92.19 -85.50 13.98
N ASN A 252 92.55 -84.63 13.02
CA ASN A 252 93.85 -84.67 12.36
C ASN A 252 94.99 -84.37 13.35
N LYS A 253 94.81 -83.39 14.24
CA LYS A 253 95.77 -83.09 15.31
C LYS A 253 95.91 -84.25 16.30
N LEU A 254 94.80 -84.91 16.64
CA LEU A 254 94.79 -86.08 17.52
C LEU A 254 95.55 -87.24 16.88
N ASN A 255 95.24 -87.59 15.63
CA ASN A 255 95.93 -88.66 14.89
C ASN A 255 97.45 -88.38 14.80
N LEU A 256 97.84 -87.13 14.51
CA LEU A 256 99.27 -86.76 14.49
C LEU A 256 99.94 -86.92 15.86
N ALA A 257 99.22 -86.62 16.94
CA ALA A 257 99.73 -86.82 18.30
C ALA A 257 99.82 -88.31 18.65
N GLU A 258 98.84 -89.11 18.25
CA GLU A 258 98.84 -90.58 18.39
C GLU A 258 100.01 -91.21 17.61
N ASP A 259 100.25 -90.81 16.36
CA ASP A 259 101.39 -91.29 15.56
C ASP A 259 102.73 -90.99 16.23
N LYS A 260 102.89 -89.77 16.78
CA LYS A 260 104.08 -89.39 17.55
C LYS A 260 104.20 -90.20 18.83
N LEU A 261 103.10 -90.44 19.52
CA LEU A 261 103.09 -91.27 20.73
C LEU A 261 103.52 -92.70 20.40
N GLN A 262 102.98 -93.26 19.32
CA GLN A 262 103.32 -94.60 18.83
C GLN A 262 104.81 -94.69 18.44
N GLU A 263 105.35 -93.66 17.78
CA GLU A 263 106.79 -93.57 17.48
C GLU A 263 107.63 -93.60 18.76
N LYS A 264 107.24 -92.84 19.80
CA LYS A 264 107.91 -92.85 21.10
C LYS A 264 107.79 -94.20 21.81
N CYS A 265 106.62 -94.84 21.77
CA CYS A 265 106.41 -96.19 22.30
C CYS A 265 107.34 -97.20 21.60
N ASN A 266 107.40 -97.19 20.27
CA ASN A 266 108.31 -98.05 19.51
C ASN A 266 109.78 -97.79 19.85
N HIS A 267 110.18 -96.52 20.04
CA HIS A 267 111.54 -96.17 20.45
C HIS A 267 111.85 -96.70 21.86
N LEU A 268 110.92 -96.56 22.81
CA LEU A 268 111.06 -97.09 24.17
C LEU A 268 111.11 -98.63 24.19
N GLU A 269 110.32 -99.31 23.37
CA GLU A 269 110.38 -100.76 23.21
C GLU A 269 111.75 -101.21 22.69
N ASN A 270 112.26 -100.55 21.66
CA ASN A 270 113.60 -100.83 21.14
C ASN A 270 114.69 -100.56 22.19
N MET A 271 114.63 -99.42 22.89
CA MET A 271 115.57 -99.10 23.98
C MET A 271 115.52 -100.13 25.11
N THR A 272 114.33 -100.63 25.45
CA THR A 272 114.15 -101.71 26.44
C THR A 272 114.78 -103.01 25.95
N ARG A 273 114.55 -103.41 24.69
CA ARG A 273 115.21 -104.59 24.10
C ARG A 273 116.74 -104.46 24.08
N TRP A 274 117.27 -103.30 23.72
CA TRP A 274 118.71 -103.03 23.75
C TRP A 274 119.27 -103.10 25.17
N LYS A 275 118.55 -102.54 26.14
CA LYS A 275 118.91 -102.64 27.55
C LYS A 275 118.93 -104.10 28.00
N ASP A 276 117.90 -104.88 27.70
CA ASP A 276 117.81 -106.28 28.11
C ASP A 276 118.90 -107.13 27.45
N PHE A 277 119.18 -106.93 26.16
CA PHE A 277 120.29 -107.58 25.44
C PHE A 277 121.65 -107.25 26.07
N LEU A 278 121.93 -105.97 26.35
CA LEU A 278 123.18 -105.56 27.00
C LEU A 278 123.27 -106.10 28.43
N GLU A 279 122.15 -106.23 29.13
CA GLU A 279 122.09 -106.86 30.45
C GLU A 279 122.40 -108.35 30.38
N GLU A 280 121.92 -109.05 29.35
CA GLU A 280 122.24 -110.46 29.08
C GLU A 280 123.74 -110.64 28.76
N GLU A 281 124.32 -109.84 27.85
CA GLU A 281 125.76 -109.89 27.57
C GLU A 281 126.62 -109.55 28.81
N LEU A 282 126.18 -108.60 29.64
CA LEU A 282 126.86 -108.29 30.90
C LEU A 282 126.78 -109.46 31.90
N LEU A 283 125.66 -110.17 31.95
CA LEU A 283 125.51 -111.39 32.77
C LEU A 283 126.41 -112.51 32.24
N GLU A 284 126.44 -112.74 30.93
CA GLU A 284 127.31 -113.74 30.30
C GLU A 284 128.79 -113.44 30.53
N THR A 285 129.22 -112.19 30.35
CA THR A 285 130.59 -111.78 30.66
C THR A 285 130.90 -111.91 32.15
N ARG A 286 129.97 -111.54 33.04
CA ARG A 286 130.10 -111.77 34.50
C ARG A 286 130.29 -113.26 34.81
N GLU A 287 129.50 -114.14 34.22
CA GLU A 287 129.64 -115.59 34.40
C GLU A 287 130.98 -116.10 33.85
N ALA A 288 131.42 -115.62 32.69
CA ALA A 288 132.71 -115.99 32.09
C ALA A 288 133.89 -115.54 32.97
N PHE A 289 133.87 -114.30 33.47
CA PHE A 289 134.87 -113.81 34.41
C PHE A 289 134.84 -114.60 35.72
N GLN A 290 133.66 -114.91 36.26
CA GLN A 290 133.53 -115.70 37.47
C GLN A 290 134.08 -117.13 37.28
N LYS A 291 133.80 -117.76 36.13
CA LYS A 291 134.40 -119.05 35.74
C LYS A 291 135.92 -118.96 35.65
N TYR A 292 136.46 -117.92 35.00
CA TYR A 292 137.91 -117.70 34.91
C TYR A 292 138.55 -117.53 36.30
N ILE A 293 137.97 -116.69 37.16
CA ILE A 293 138.44 -116.47 38.53
C ILE A 293 138.44 -117.80 39.31
N ASN A 294 137.34 -118.55 39.26
CA ASN A 294 137.22 -119.83 39.95
C ASN A 294 138.24 -120.87 39.45
N CYS A 295 138.51 -120.92 38.13
CA CYS A 295 139.51 -121.83 37.55
C CYS A 295 140.94 -121.45 37.91
N THR A 296 141.26 -120.15 37.90
CA THR A 296 142.65 -119.66 38.06
C THR A 296 143.05 -119.56 39.52
N PHE A 297 142.09 -119.28 40.40
CA PHE A 297 142.31 -119.08 41.83
C PHE A 297 141.33 -119.91 42.68
N PRO A 298 141.48 -121.25 42.71
CA PRO A 298 140.58 -122.14 43.45
C PRO A 298 140.61 -121.96 44.98
N MET A 299 141.53 -121.15 45.50
CA MET A 299 141.64 -120.82 46.92
C MET A 299 140.83 -119.59 47.33
N LEU A 300 140.20 -118.87 46.38
CA LEU A 300 139.34 -117.72 46.68
C LEU A 300 137.95 -118.20 47.12
N ALA A 301 137.47 -117.70 48.26
CA ALA A 301 136.12 -117.96 48.74
C ALA A 301 135.08 -117.25 47.85
N PRO A 302 133.87 -117.82 47.66
CA PRO A 302 132.80 -117.19 46.88
C PRO A 302 132.56 -115.74 47.36
N GLY A 303 132.62 -114.77 46.43
CA GLY A 303 132.39 -113.34 46.70
C GLY A 303 133.63 -112.48 46.98
N GLN A 304 134.84 -113.06 47.15
CA GLN A 304 136.06 -112.24 47.33
C GLN A 304 136.47 -111.46 46.08
N ALA A 305 135.99 -111.85 44.89
CA ALA A 305 136.30 -111.20 43.62
C ALA A 305 135.16 -110.31 43.09
N ASP A 306 134.08 -110.10 43.86
CA ASP A 306 132.91 -109.32 43.43
C ASP A 306 133.17 -107.82 43.27
N PHE A 307 134.32 -107.31 43.72
CA PHE A 307 134.72 -105.92 43.49
C PHE A 307 135.14 -105.66 42.03
N ILE A 308 135.55 -106.69 41.28
CA ILE A 308 135.98 -106.56 39.87
C ILE A 308 134.78 -106.23 38.97
N LEU A 309 133.59 -106.78 39.30
CA LEU A 309 132.33 -106.51 38.63
C LEU A 309 131.20 -106.30 39.67
N PRO A 310 131.02 -105.07 40.19
CA PRO A 310 130.02 -104.77 41.20
C PRO A 310 128.60 -105.20 40.79
N LEU A 311 127.81 -105.68 41.75
CA LEU A 311 126.38 -105.96 41.53
C LEU A 311 125.64 -104.65 41.24
N ARG A 312 124.68 -104.69 40.31
CA ARG A 312 123.84 -103.52 40.02
C ARG A 312 123.05 -103.13 41.27
N LYS A 313 122.97 -101.84 41.57
CA LYS A 313 122.01 -101.31 42.54
C LYS A 313 120.60 -101.55 42.00
N LYS A 314 119.74 -102.19 42.79
CA LYS A 314 118.30 -102.27 42.48
C LYS A 314 117.73 -100.86 42.32
N PRO A 315 116.72 -100.67 41.45
CA PRO A 315 116.04 -99.38 41.37
C PRO A 315 115.49 -98.98 42.75
N PRO A 316 115.39 -97.67 43.06
CA PRO A 316 114.78 -97.20 44.30
C PRO A 316 113.34 -97.72 44.43
N SER A 317 112.93 -98.17 45.62
CA SER A 317 111.62 -98.79 45.88
C SER A 317 110.41 -97.95 45.45
N ASP A 318 110.57 -96.63 45.35
CA ASP A 318 109.50 -95.70 44.93
C ASP A 318 109.09 -95.86 43.45
N LEU A 319 109.91 -96.53 42.63
CA LEU A 319 109.59 -96.77 41.21
C LEU A 319 108.81 -98.08 40.97
N GLU A 320 108.88 -99.05 41.88
CA GLU A 320 108.16 -100.33 41.74
C GLU A 320 106.65 -100.14 41.97
N GLU A 321 106.26 -99.33 42.97
CA GLU A 321 104.84 -99.01 43.23
C GLU A 321 104.17 -98.29 42.05
N TYR A 322 104.91 -97.43 41.34
CA TYR A 322 104.40 -96.68 40.19
C TYR A 322 104.20 -97.57 38.94
N ILE A 323 105.02 -98.60 38.78
CA ILE A 323 104.94 -99.55 37.65
C ILE A 323 103.81 -100.57 37.88
N GLU A 324 103.62 -101.03 39.11
CA GLU A 324 102.51 -101.94 39.47
C GLU A 324 101.15 -101.22 39.32
N ALA A 325 101.03 -99.99 39.81
CA ALA A 325 99.79 -99.20 39.72
C ALA A 325 99.36 -98.88 38.28
N HIS A 326 100.33 -98.70 37.36
CA HIS A 326 100.02 -98.43 35.94
C HIS A 326 99.72 -99.70 35.13
N ARG A 327 100.10 -100.90 35.58
CA ARG A 327 99.67 -102.16 34.93
C ARG A 327 98.20 -102.48 35.17
N GLU A 328 97.65 -102.11 36.33
CA GLU A 328 96.22 -102.33 36.64
C GLU A 328 95.29 -101.40 35.83
N ILE A 329 95.74 -100.19 35.48
CA ILE A 329 94.95 -99.20 34.74
C ILE A 329 94.86 -99.51 33.24
N VAL A 330 95.85 -100.20 32.67
CA VAL A 330 95.89 -100.53 31.23
C VAL A 330 95.12 -101.83 30.91
N SER A 331 94.64 -102.55 31.93
CA SER A 331 93.89 -103.81 31.78
C SER A 331 92.36 -103.67 31.97
N SER A 332 91.84 -102.44 32.09
CA SER A 332 90.41 -102.09 32.09
C SER A 332 90.08 -101.19 30.92
#